data_AF-A0A0D2F5G8-F1
#
_entry.id   AF-A0A0D2F5G8-F1
#
_cell.length_a   1.000
_cell.length_b   1.000
_cell.length_c   1.000
_cell.angle_alpha   90.00
_cell.angle_beta   90.00
_cell.angle_gamma   90.00
#
_symmetry.space_group_name_H-M   'P 1'
#
loop_
_entity.id
_entity.type
_entity.pdbx_description
1 polymer ?
#
loop_
_entity_poly.entity_id
_entity_poly.type
_entity_poly.pdbx_seq_one_letter_code
_entity_poly.pdbx_strand_id
1 'polypeptide(L)' 'MAGPTPLRLDPAYEKYNQLNKERWRYFRWTPRTAWISFMYAIFVPTVVGYTFAKTDGKWNMRGKLRGDTISEF' A
#
# COMPACT_ATOMS: atom_id res chain seq x y z
N MET A 1 -18.29 -25.64 25.88
CA MET A 1 -17.90 -24.81 27.05
C MET A 1 -16.39 -24.94 27.16
N ALA A 2 -15.63 -23.87 26.90
CA ALA A 2 -14.16 -23.96 26.94
C ALA A 2 -13.73 -24.23 28.39
N GLY A 3 -12.90 -25.26 28.61
CA GLY A 3 -12.33 -25.59 29.92
C GLY A 3 -11.39 -24.49 30.44
N PRO A 4 -10.88 -24.62 31.67
CA PRO A 4 -10.03 -23.59 32.27
C PRO A 4 -8.81 -23.32 31.39
N THR A 5 -8.73 -22.10 30.87
CA THR A 5 -7.62 -21.65 30.04
C THR A 5 -6.50 -21.11 30.93
N PRO A 6 -5.22 -21.45 30.68
CA PRO A 6 -4.09 -20.95 31.47
C PRO A 6 -3.77 -19.47 31.17
N LEU A 7 -4.44 -18.88 30.17
CA LEU A 7 -4.24 -17.52 29.71
C LEU A 7 -5.05 -16.55 30.56
N ARG A 8 -4.35 -15.72 31.35
CA ARG A 8 -4.95 -14.55 31.97
C ARG A 8 -5.07 -13.45 30.90
N LEU A 9 -6.30 -13.17 30.47
CA LEU A 9 -6.58 -12.06 29.57
C LEU A 9 -6.42 -10.74 30.32
N ASP A 10 -5.45 -9.93 29.89
CA ASP A 10 -5.34 -8.55 30.34
C ASP A 10 -6.43 -7.70 29.65
N PRO A 11 -7.34 -7.08 30.41
CA PRO A 11 -8.41 -6.26 29.82
C PRO A 11 -7.88 -5.06 29.02
N ALA A 12 -6.68 -4.54 29.33
CA ALA A 12 -6.10 -3.44 28.55
C ALA A 12 -5.65 -3.92 27.16
N TYR A 13 -4.95 -5.05 27.10
CA TYR A 13 -4.54 -5.67 25.86
C TYR A 13 -5.73 -6.08 24.98
N GLU A 14 -6.79 -6.62 25.58
CA GLU A 14 -8.00 -7.00 24.87
C GLU A 14 -8.70 -5.78 24.23
N LYS A 15 -8.83 -4.67 24.98
CA LYS A 15 -9.36 -3.40 24.44
C LYS A 15 -8.52 -2.89 23.28
N TYR A 16 -7.19 -2.90 23.40
CA TYR A 16 -6.31 -2.47 22.31
C TYR A 16 -6.50 -3.30 21.03
N ASN A 17 -6.65 -4.62 21.18
CA ASN A 17 -6.92 -5.49 20.04
C ASN A 17 -8.30 -5.17 19.41
N GLN A 18 -9.32 -4.97 20.24
CA GLN A 18 -10.66 -4.57 19.80
C GLN A 18 -10.65 -3.21 19.07
N LEU A 19 -9.87 -2.23 19.53
CA LEU A 19 -9.75 -0.91 18.86
C LEU A 19 -9.29 -1.04 17.40
N ASN A 20 -8.39 -1.98 17.10
CA ASN A 20 -7.93 -2.20 15.73
C ASN A 20 -8.99 -2.94 14.89
N LYS A 21 -9.64 -3.95 15.46
CA LYS A 21 -10.71 -4.73 14.79
C LYS A 21 -11.94 -3.87 14.46
N GLU A 22 -12.33 -2.98 15.37
CA GLU A 22 -13.51 -2.14 15.23
C GLU A 22 -13.22 -0.77 14.59
N ARG A 23 -11.99 -0.51 14.16
CA ARG A 23 -11.56 0.80 13.65
C ARG A 23 -12.42 1.32 12.51
N TRP A 24 -12.95 0.44 11.67
CA TRP A 24 -13.85 0.78 10.57
C TRP A 24 -15.17 1.40 11.05
N ARG A 25 -15.67 1.01 12.23
CA ARG A 25 -16.94 1.49 12.80
C ARG A 25 -16.85 2.95 13.23
N TYR A 26 -15.68 3.37 13.71
CA TYR A 26 -15.42 4.73 14.18
C TYR A 26 -14.72 5.60 13.13
N PHE A 27 -14.52 5.09 11.92
CA PHE A 27 -13.87 5.83 10.85
C PHE A 27 -14.72 7.02 10.40
N ARG A 28 -14.07 8.13 10.07
CA ARG A 28 -14.71 9.34 9.56
C ARG A 28 -13.94 9.88 8.35
N TRP A 29 -14.69 10.30 7.34
CA TRP A 29 -14.15 11.08 6.24
C TRP A 29 -13.85 12.49 6.72
N THR A 30 -12.56 12.79 6.81
CA THR A 30 -12.02 14.13 7.04
C THR A 30 -11.25 14.51 5.78
N PRO A 31 -11.01 15.81 5.52
CA PRO A 31 -10.22 16.22 4.35
C PRO A 31 -8.87 15.50 4.28
N ARG A 32 -8.23 15.28 5.44
CA ARG A 32 -6.97 14.54 5.53
C ARG A 32 -7.11 13.06 5.16
N THR A 33 -8.08 12.34 5.75
CA THR A 33 -8.24 10.90 5.48
C THR A 33 -8.72 10.65 4.05
N ALA A 34 -9.61 11.50 3.52
CA ALA A 34 -10.02 11.47 2.12
C ALA A 34 -8.84 11.63 1.16
N TRP A 35 -7.99 12.63 1.41
CA TRP A 35 -6.82 12.88 0.57
C TRP A 35 -5.83 11.71 0.59
N ILE A 36 -5.54 11.17 1.77
CA ILE A 36 -4.64 10.02 1.92
C ILE A 36 -5.21 8.80 1.19
N SER A 37 -6.49 8.49 1.38
CA SER A 37 -7.14 7.37 0.70
C SER A 37 -7.08 7.52 -0.82
N PHE A 38 -7.38 8.72 -1.35
CA PHE A 38 -7.28 8.99 -2.79
C PHE A 38 -5.85 8.80 -3.32
N MET A 39 -4.86 9.36 -2.63
CA MET A 39 -3.46 9.31 -3.05
C MET A 39 -2.96 7.87 -3.19
N TYR A 40 -3.24 7.02 -2.19
CA TYR A 40 -2.73 5.65 -2.19
C TYR A 40 -3.60 4.66 -2.94
N ALA A 41 -4.92 4.85 -3.01
CA ALA A 41 -5.80 3.94 -3.73
C ALA A 41 -5.82 4.19 -5.24
N ILE A 42 -5.62 5.43 -5.68
CA ILE A 42 -5.77 5.82 -7.08
C ILE A 42 -4.49 6.44 -7.61
N PHE A 43 -4.08 7.58 -7.06
CA PHE A 43 -3.00 8.39 -7.67
C PHE A 43 -1.69 7.61 -7.82
N VAL A 44 -1.20 6.99 -6.75
CA VAL A 44 0.06 6.24 -6.77
C VAL A 44 0.00 5.05 -7.73
N PRO A 45 -0.99 4.12 -7.66
CA PRO A 45 -1.10 3.03 -8.63
C PRO A 45 -1.22 3.52 -10.07
N THR A 46 -1.98 4.58 -10.33
CA THR A 46 -2.16 5.11 -11.68
C THR A 46 -0.88 5.72 -12.24
N VAL A 47 -0.16 6.55 -11.46
CA VAL A 47 1.11 7.14 -11.89
C VAL A 47 2.13 6.04 -12.16
N VAL A 48 2.27 5.10 -11.23
CA VAL A 48 3.21 3.98 -11.37
C VAL A 48 2.87 3.13 -12.60
N GLY A 49 1.61 2.70 -12.74
CA GLY A 49 1.15 1.92 -13.89
C GLY A 49 1.34 2.63 -15.22
N TYR A 50 1.02 3.92 -15.29
CA TYR A 50 1.22 4.74 -16.49
C TYR A 50 2.71 4.88 -16.83
N THR A 51 3.56 5.14 -15.84
CA THR A 51 5.01 5.24 -16.08
C THR A 51 5.56 3.93 -16.62
N PHE A 52 5.22 2.79 -16.00
CA PHE A 52 5.67 1.49 -16.48
C PHE A 52 5.18 1.20 -17.89
N ALA A 53 3.88 1.35 -18.15
CA ALA A 53 3.32 1.13 -19.49
C ALA A 53 3.98 2.02 -20.56
N LYS A 54 4.39 3.25 -20.18
CA LYS A 54 5.07 4.17 -21.10
C LYS A 54 6.56 3.88 -21.24
N THR A 55 7.23 3.34 -20.24
CA THR A 55 8.69 3.05 -20.27
C THR A 55 9.01 1.63 -20.71
N ASP A 56 8.02 0.73 -20.69
CA ASP A 56 8.20 -0.65 -21.10
C ASP A 56 8.68 -0.73 -22.55
N GLY A 57 9.68 -1.57 -22.79
CA GLY A 57 10.35 -1.71 -24.10
C GLY A 57 11.12 -0.49 -24.60
N LYS A 58 11.12 0.65 -23.90
CA LYS A 58 11.81 1.86 -24.43
C LYS A 58 13.31 1.83 -24.31
N TRP A 59 13.84 1.06 -23.36
CA TRP A 59 15.25 1.08 -23.01
C TRP A 59 15.84 -0.31 -23.19
N ASN A 60 16.80 -0.44 -24.10
CA ASN A 60 17.55 -1.67 -24.30
C ASN A 60 19.04 -1.43 -24.20
N MET A 61 19.62 -1.96 -23.13
CA MET A 61 21.05 -1.79 -22.81
C MET A 61 21.88 -3.01 -23.21
N ARG A 62 21.27 -4.02 -23.85
CA ARG A 62 21.97 -5.26 -24.17
C ARG A 62 23.01 -5.02 -25.28
N GLY A 63 24.29 -5.14 -24.92
CA GLY A 63 25.41 -5.07 -25.87
C GLY A 63 25.75 -3.66 -26.38
N LYS A 64 25.21 -2.60 -25.76
CA LYS A 64 25.45 -1.20 -26.17
C LYS A 64 26.85 -0.72 -25.75
N LEU A 65 27.55 -0.01 -26.63
CA LEU A 65 28.88 0.59 -26.39
C LEU A 65 28.77 2.09 -26.06
N ARG A 66 29.91 2.71 -25.70
CA ARG A 66 29.96 4.17 -25.41
C ARG A 66 29.58 4.96 -26.67
N GLY A 67 28.53 5.76 -26.57
CA GLY A 67 28.01 6.59 -27.68
C GLY A 67 26.79 5.99 -28.39
N ASP A 68 26.41 4.74 -28.12
CA ASP A 68 25.24 4.12 -28.74
C ASP A 68 23.92 4.60 -28.12
N THR A 69 22.89 4.72 -28.94
CA THR A 69 21.54 5.07 -28.50
C THR A 69 20.89 3.91 -27.73
N ILE A 70 20.39 4.21 -26.53
CA ILE A 70 19.74 3.25 -25.62
C ILE A 70 18.21 3.20 -25.85
N SER A 71 17.64 4.25 -26.43
CA SER A 71 16.23 4.34 -26.76
C SER A 71 15.90 3.53 -28.02
N GLU A 72 14.80 2.78 -28.00
CA GLU A 72 14.29 2.02 -29.15
C GLU A 72 13.19 2.74 -29.96
N PHE A 73 12.93 4.02 -29.68
CA PHE A 73 11.87 4.83 -30.28
C PHE A 73 12.40 6.07 -30.99
#